data_AF-A0A397UBA3-F1
#
_entry.id   AF-A0A397UBA3-F1
#
_cell.length_a   1.000
_cell.length_b   1.000
_cell.length_c   1.000
_cell.angle_alpha   90.00
_cell.angle_beta   90.00
_cell.angle_gamma   90.00
#
_symmetry.space_group_name_H-M   'P 1'
#
loop_
_entity.id
_entity.type
_entity.pdbx_description
1 polymer ?
#
loop_
_entity_poly.entity_id
_entity_poly.type
_entity_poly.pdbx_seq_one_letter_code
_entity_poly.pdbx_strand_id
1 'polypeptide(L)'
;MLNKIIEETKNFISDDERIKSTVADLGINFEHIYISMNEIKEFLGTGNIFDFESNAYPRDPEHINRASKLINKLIIIYFYTKAWTSPDIRKCLELMSDKSEDYDDVINLICKEKNLKNAESLALILQIDEFQNANYWTVILLRIISSFLLKGTLIIAICTGTAPSQIVELGDDQSYKISASQYKTINLYLSPLDFEDSIQLFDRFIEHFSNESNFNDSSKIYRSIVNSIREIPSIIEIASRIILSMKKANLDAFENFESANVFWRFLRDAIKAKYTEVDWFKCLQSEENILKLLFYIHIQKPVKKDEKLDSSTTIQDFETSGLIFLEQFDNRFIPRAPLVLVSILVDYLKLYDIFNENLLKPFELLTEETFPQFILHMHHVTYSLAFRTGSSYITIHDIYGGCARGSNRVLDCDIDVRQQIEYYVRASLIPKTENSFSKPGLSDRSKLPVIVLNKNGFKEIDVTSEKYLVLIARRTKSADAITPHADEQYRIWAASSRQFDRKNWC
;
A
#
# COMPACT_ATOMS: atom_id res chain seq x y z
N MET A 1 -11.67 -1.62 2.90
CA MET A 1 -11.10 -1.32 4.24
C MET A 1 -12.18 -1.14 5.28
N LEU A 2 -13.16 -0.24 5.09
CA LEU A 2 -14.29 -0.06 6.00
C LEU A 2 -14.99 -1.38 6.35
N ASN A 3 -15.32 -2.21 5.35
CA ASN A 3 -15.93 -3.52 5.59
C ASN A 3 -15.00 -4.48 6.35
N LYS A 4 -13.68 -4.45 6.10
CA LYS A 4 -12.69 -5.27 6.82
C LYS A 4 -12.53 -4.78 8.26
N ILE A 5 -12.51 -3.46 8.50
CA ILE A 5 -12.56 -2.86 9.84
C ILE A 5 -13.83 -3.30 10.55
N ILE A 6 -14.99 -3.19 9.91
CA ILE A 6 -16.29 -3.59 10.48
C ILE A 6 -16.33 -5.09 10.74
N GLU A 7 -15.81 -5.92 9.84
CA GLU A 7 -15.76 -7.38 9.98
C GLU A 7 -14.81 -7.82 11.09
N GLU A 8 -13.59 -7.28 11.15
CA GLU A 8 -12.64 -7.50 12.25
C GLU A 8 -13.21 -7.00 13.58
N THR A 9 -13.90 -5.86 13.57
CA THR A 9 -14.61 -5.35 14.76
C THR A 9 -15.73 -6.30 15.17
N LYS A 10 -16.49 -6.86 14.23
CA LYS A 10 -17.55 -7.85 14.49
C LYS A 10 -16.97 -9.16 15.02
N ASN A 11 -15.88 -9.65 14.45
CA ASN A 11 -15.16 -10.83 14.91
C ASN A 11 -14.66 -10.62 16.34
N PHE A 12 -14.09 -9.45 16.62
CA PHE A 12 -13.71 -9.06 17.97
C PHE A 12 -14.90 -9.03 18.94
N ILE A 13 -16.01 -8.42 18.55
CA ILE A 13 -17.25 -8.40 19.33
C ILE A 13 -17.73 -9.83 19.64
N SER A 14 -17.57 -10.77 18.70
CA SER A 14 -17.96 -12.17 18.90
C SER A 14 -17.00 -12.98 19.78
N ASP A 15 -15.75 -12.55 19.90
CA ASP A 15 -14.71 -13.23 20.67
C ASP A 15 -14.60 -12.75 22.14
N ASP A 16 -14.94 -11.49 22.45
CA ASP A 16 -15.00 -11.00 23.83
C ASP A 16 -16.34 -11.39 24.47
N GLU A 17 -16.33 -12.46 25.28
CA GLU A 17 -17.51 -13.02 25.97
C GLU A 17 -18.37 -11.98 26.72
N ARG A 18 -17.78 -10.88 27.21
CA ARG A 18 -18.53 -9.80 27.89
C ARG A 18 -19.32 -8.94 26.92
N ILE A 19 -18.72 -8.61 25.77
CA ILE A 19 -19.38 -7.85 24.71
C ILE A 19 -20.42 -8.74 24.06
N LYS A 20 -20.07 -10.00 23.79
CA LYS A 20 -20.97 -11.03 23.24
C LYS A 20 -22.19 -11.27 24.12
N SER A 21 -22.04 -11.40 25.45
CA SER A 21 -23.19 -11.55 26.36
C SER A 21 -24.08 -10.31 26.31
N THR A 22 -23.48 -9.11 26.34
CA THR A 22 -24.20 -7.83 26.24
C THR A 22 -24.91 -7.69 24.89
N VAL A 23 -24.30 -8.12 23.80
CA VAL A 23 -24.86 -8.08 22.43
C VAL A 23 -25.98 -9.10 22.24
N ALA A 24 -25.81 -10.31 22.76
CA ALA A 24 -26.79 -11.40 22.67
C ALA A 24 -28.05 -11.11 23.49
N ASP A 25 -27.91 -10.48 24.66
CA ASP A 25 -29.03 -10.17 25.55
C ASP A 25 -29.88 -8.96 25.08
N LEU A 26 -29.34 -8.10 24.22
CA LEU A 26 -29.92 -6.77 23.91
C LEU A 26 -30.42 -6.57 22.47
N GLY A 27 -30.31 -7.56 21.58
CA GLY A 27 -30.79 -7.43 20.19
C GLY A 27 -30.21 -6.21 19.48
N ILE A 28 -28.87 -6.09 19.49
CA ILE A 28 -28.17 -4.83 19.19
C ILE A 28 -28.18 -4.46 17.71
N ASN A 29 -28.51 -3.20 17.41
CA ASN A 29 -28.33 -2.60 16.08
C ASN A 29 -27.04 -1.78 16.04
N PHE A 30 -26.16 -2.09 15.08
CA PHE A 30 -24.88 -1.40 14.91
C PHE A 30 -24.97 -0.27 13.90
N GLU A 31 -24.60 0.95 14.31
CA GLU A 31 -24.37 2.05 13.40
C GLU A 31 -22.91 2.45 13.39
N HIS A 32 -22.32 2.45 12.20
CA HIS A 32 -20.96 2.93 12.00
C HIS A 32 -20.98 4.43 11.68
N ILE A 33 -20.14 5.16 12.43
CA ILE A 33 -19.86 6.57 12.26
C ILE A 33 -18.36 6.72 12.03
N TYR A 34 -17.99 7.17 10.83
CA TYR A 34 -16.62 7.56 10.51
C TYR A 34 -16.33 8.94 11.11
N ILE A 35 -15.08 9.31 11.39
CA ILE A 35 -14.64 10.67 11.79
C ILE A 35 -13.19 10.85 11.33
N SER A 36 -12.93 11.73 10.37
CA SER A 36 -11.54 12.02 9.94
C SER A 36 -10.92 13.16 10.74
N MET A 37 -9.83 12.89 11.48
CA MET A 37 -9.11 13.93 12.23
C MET A 37 -8.51 15.01 11.32
N ASN A 38 -8.11 14.66 10.10
CA ASN A 38 -7.60 15.63 9.14
C ASN A 38 -8.64 16.67 8.74
N GLU A 39 -9.89 16.23 8.63
CA GLU A 39 -11.01 17.09 8.23
C GLU A 39 -11.54 17.91 9.41
N ILE A 40 -11.45 17.39 10.64
CA ILE A 40 -12.07 18.05 11.80
C ILE A 40 -11.13 18.90 12.66
N LYS A 41 -9.80 18.73 12.54
CA LYS A 41 -8.82 19.42 13.40
C LYS A 41 -8.94 20.94 13.37
N GLU A 42 -9.28 21.53 12.23
CA GLU A 42 -9.45 22.98 12.09
C GLU A 42 -10.62 23.52 12.93
N PHE A 43 -11.69 22.74 13.10
CA PHE A 43 -12.86 23.16 13.90
C PHE A 43 -12.62 23.04 15.41
N LEU A 44 -11.66 22.21 15.82
CA LEU A 44 -11.29 22.02 17.23
C LEU A 44 -10.36 23.13 17.71
N GLY A 45 -9.52 23.66 16.82
CA GLY A 45 -8.54 24.70 17.10
C GLY A 45 -7.20 24.13 17.56
N THR A 46 -6.32 24.99 18.07
CA THR A 46 -4.98 24.59 18.53
C THR A 46 -5.09 23.72 19.79
N GLY A 47 -4.50 22.53 19.74
CA GLY A 47 -4.44 21.62 20.89
C GLY A 47 -3.37 22.04 21.90
N ASN A 48 -3.48 21.52 23.12
CA ASN A 48 -2.44 21.72 24.13
C ASN A 48 -1.29 20.73 23.93
N ILE A 49 -0.09 21.16 24.32
CA ILE A 49 1.11 20.33 24.29
C ILE A 49 1.02 19.29 25.41
N PHE A 50 1.64 18.13 25.18
CA PHE A 50 1.78 17.09 26.20
C PHE A 50 2.58 17.62 27.39
N ASP A 51 2.06 17.43 28.60
CA ASP A 51 2.75 17.80 29.82
C ASP A 51 3.61 16.63 30.31
N PHE A 52 4.93 16.78 30.20
CA PHE A 52 5.91 15.78 30.62
C PHE A 52 6.00 15.62 32.14
N GLU A 53 5.59 16.63 32.93
CA GLU A 53 5.61 16.53 34.40
C GLU A 53 4.42 15.72 34.91
N SER A 54 3.22 16.00 34.39
CA SER A 54 2.01 15.26 34.76
C SER A 54 1.79 13.99 33.93
N ASN A 55 2.63 13.78 32.92
CA ASN A 55 2.62 12.63 32.03
C ASN A 55 1.28 12.45 31.32
N ALA A 56 0.66 13.57 30.93
CA ALA A 56 -0.70 13.60 30.41
C ALA A 56 -0.96 14.82 29.52
N TYR A 57 -1.96 14.69 28.64
CA TYR A 57 -2.56 15.87 28.02
C TYR A 57 -3.49 16.62 28.99
N PRO A 58 -3.40 17.96 29.06
CA PRO A 58 -4.24 18.78 29.93
C PRO A 58 -5.74 18.51 29.74
N ARG A 59 -6.50 18.67 30.82
CA ARG A 59 -7.95 18.50 30.81
C ARG A 59 -8.64 19.87 30.87
N ASP A 60 -8.66 20.55 29.73
CA ASP A 60 -9.29 21.88 29.61
C ASP A 60 -10.82 21.75 29.46
N PRO A 61 -11.63 22.30 30.39
CA PRO A 61 -13.09 22.24 30.31
C PRO A 61 -13.68 22.89 29.05
N GLU A 62 -13.06 23.97 28.54
CA GLU A 62 -13.54 24.66 27.34
C GLU A 62 -13.32 23.76 26.11
N HIS A 63 -12.15 23.14 26.01
CA HIS A 63 -11.83 22.20 24.95
C HIS A 63 -12.73 20.96 24.98
N ILE A 64 -13.06 20.44 26.16
CA ILE A 64 -14.01 19.34 26.32
C ILE A 64 -15.40 19.75 25.84
N ASN A 65 -15.91 20.91 26.26
CA ASN A 65 -17.22 21.38 25.86
C ASN A 65 -17.30 21.59 24.33
N ARG A 66 -16.25 22.17 23.74
CA ARG A 66 -16.14 22.37 22.28
C ARG A 66 -16.15 21.04 21.52
N ALA A 67 -15.27 20.13 21.91
CA ALA A 67 -15.17 18.82 21.28
C ALA A 67 -16.46 17.98 21.46
N SER A 68 -17.14 18.11 22.60
CA SER A 68 -18.41 17.42 22.88
C SER A 68 -19.54 17.94 21.99
N LYS A 69 -19.62 19.26 21.77
CA LYS A 69 -20.60 19.82 20.82
C LYS A 69 -20.29 19.39 19.38
N LEU A 70 -19.02 19.36 19.01
CA LEU A 70 -18.60 18.98 17.67
C LEU A 70 -18.89 17.51 17.39
N ILE A 71 -18.52 16.58 18.30
CA ILE A 71 -18.72 15.14 18.07
C ILE A 71 -20.20 14.78 17.89
N ASN A 72 -21.10 15.40 18.64
CA ASN A 72 -22.55 15.20 18.49
C ASN A 72 -23.03 15.63 17.11
N LYS A 73 -22.63 16.82 16.65
CA LYS A 73 -22.94 17.30 15.30
C LYS A 73 -22.37 16.37 14.22
N LEU A 74 -21.11 15.92 14.38
CA LEU A 74 -20.46 15.02 13.43
C LEU A 74 -21.16 13.66 13.31
N ILE A 75 -21.65 13.11 14.43
CA ILE A 75 -22.46 11.89 14.44
C ILE A 75 -23.72 12.09 13.61
N ILE A 76 -24.46 13.19 13.80
CA ILE A 76 -25.68 13.48 13.03
C ILE A 76 -25.36 13.66 11.55
N ILE A 77 -24.35 14.49 11.22
CA ILE A 77 -23.96 14.76 9.84
C ILE A 77 -23.72 13.45 9.12
N TYR A 78 -22.86 12.60 9.68
CA TYR A 78 -22.50 11.36 9.02
C TYR A 78 -23.62 10.34 8.99
N PHE A 79 -24.44 10.27 10.03
CA PHE A 79 -25.59 9.39 10.07
C PHE A 79 -26.51 9.63 8.86
N TYR A 80 -26.73 10.90 8.49
CA TYR A 80 -27.58 11.26 7.36
C TYR A 80 -26.86 11.31 6.01
N THR A 81 -25.63 11.82 5.94
CA THR A 81 -24.96 12.08 4.65
C THR A 81 -24.12 10.91 4.16
N LYS A 82 -23.56 10.11 5.07
CA LYS A 82 -22.54 9.08 4.78
C LYS A 82 -21.34 9.58 3.96
N ALA A 83 -21.18 10.89 3.79
CA ALA A 83 -20.15 11.54 2.96
C ALA A 83 -19.39 12.58 3.79
N TRP A 84 -18.05 12.64 3.61
CA TRP A 84 -17.14 13.33 4.52
C TRP A 84 -16.09 14.16 3.76
N THR A 85 -16.30 15.47 3.63
CA THR A 85 -15.26 16.43 3.23
C THR A 85 -15.35 17.69 4.07
N SER A 86 -14.25 18.38 4.38
CA SER A 86 -14.24 19.62 5.17
C SER A 86 -15.21 20.70 4.64
N PRO A 87 -15.31 20.94 3.31
CA PRO A 87 -16.32 21.85 2.76
C PRO A 87 -17.76 21.44 3.07
N ASP A 88 -18.09 20.16 2.95
CA ASP A 88 -19.44 19.65 3.22
C ASP A 88 -19.76 19.70 4.72
N ILE A 89 -18.79 19.35 5.58
CA ILE A 89 -18.91 19.45 7.04
C ILE A 89 -19.18 20.90 7.43
N ARG A 90 -18.39 21.85 6.91
CA ARG A 90 -18.57 23.27 7.21
C ARG A 90 -19.96 23.75 6.82
N LYS A 91 -20.42 23.41 5.62
CA LYS A 91 -21.77 23.75 5.16
C LYS A 91 -22.86 23.15 6.06
N CYS A 92 -22.71 21.89 6.47
CA CYS A 92 -23.65 21.26 7.40
C CYS A 92 -23.62 21.90 8.78
N LEU A 93 -22.43 22.20 9.32
CA LEU A 93 -22.27 22.86 10.62
C LEU A 93 -22.85 24.28 10.62
N GLU A 94 -22.75 25.02 9.52
CA GLU A 94 -23.36 26.35 9.34
C GLU A 94 -24.90 26.29 9.29
N LEU A 95 -25.46 25.21 8.73
CA LEU A 95 -26.91 24.98 8.65
C LEU A 95 -27.49 24.47 9.98
N MET A 96 -26.69 23.81 10.80
CA MET A 96 -27.07 23.37 12.14
C MET A 96 -27.04 24.57 13.09
N SER A 97 -28.23 25.03 13.53
CA SER A 97 -28.36 26.12 14.51
C SER A 97 -27.49 25.90 15.75
N ASP A 98 -27.08 26.98 16.43
CA ASP A 98 -26.29 26.95 17.70
C ASP A 98 -26.96 26.24 18.88
N LYS A 99 -28.11 25.59 18.67
CA LYS A 99 -28.70 24.70 19.68
C LYS A 99 -27.67 23.63 20.01
N SER A 100 -27.33 23.51 21.29
CA SER A 100 -26.53 22.40 21.77
C SER A 100 -27.35 21.14 21.55
N GLU A 101 -26.94 20.31 20.61
CA GLU A 101 -27.47 18.95 20.49
C GLU A 101 -26.84 18.17 21.64
N ASP A 102 -27.61 17.95 22.70
CA ASP A 102 -27.22 17.03 23.77
C ASP A 102 -27.05 15.63 23.14
N TYR A 103 -26.11 14.86 23.66
CA TYR A 103 -25.88 13.49 23.22
C TYR A 103 -27.17 12.67 23.29
N ASP A 104 -27.98 12.87 24.33
CA ASP A 104 -29.24 12.14 24.52
C ASP A 104 -30.24 12.45 23.39
N ASP A 105 -30.26 13.68 22.88
CA ASP A 105 -31.10 14.07 21.73
C ASP A 105 -30.61 13.42 20.43
N VAL A 106 -29.29 13.35 20.23
CA VAL A 106 -28.67 12.69 19.06
C VAL A 106 -29.02 11.21 19.02
N ILE A 107 -28.90 10.52 20.15
CA ILE A 107 -29.23 9.09 20.25
C ILE A 107 -30.73 8.86 20.05
N ASN A 108 -31.59 9.67 20.67
CA ASN A 108 -33.03 9.58 20.48
C ASN A 108 -33.43 9.77 19.01
N LEU A 109 -32.76 10.69 18.31
CA LEU A 109 -32.96 10.92 16.89
C LEU A 109 -32.56 9.68 16.06
N ILE A 110 -31.38 9.09 16.31
CA ILE A 110 -30.93 7.88 15.60
C ILE A 110 -31.87 6.70 15.86
N CYS A 111 -32.23 6.45 17.13
CA CYS A 111 -33.15 5.38 17.50
C CYS A 111 -34.52 5.53 16.83
N LYS A 112 -35.03 6.77 16.76
CA LYS A 112 -36.29 7.07 16.09
C LYS A 112 -36.23 6.81 14.58
N GLU A 113 -35.20 7.31 13.90
CA GLU A 113 -35.01 7.10 12.46
C GLU A 113 -34.85 5.61 12.11
N LYS A 114 -34.22 4.84 12.99
CA LYS A 114 -34.02 3.39 12.82
C LYS A 114 -35.23 2.56 13.26
N ASN A 115 -36.29 3.18 13.75
CA ASN A 115 -37.48 2.51 14.31
C ASN A 115 -37.16 1.49 15.41
N LEU A 116 -36.14 1.76 16.23
CA LEU A 116 -35.74 0.86 17.32
C LEU A 116 -36.79 0.86 18.43
N LYS A 117 -37.19 -0.33 18.89
CA LYS A 117 -38.14 -0.48 20.01
C LYS A 117 -37.41 -0.30 21.35
N ASN A 118 -38.15 0.02 22.42
CA ASN A 118 -37.61 0.23 23.79
C ASN A 118 -36.76 -0.93 24.38
N ALA A 119 -36.68 -2.10 23.73
CA ALA A 119 -35.86 -3.24 24.13
C ALA A 119 -34.63 -3.48 23.24
N GLU A 120 -34.52 -2.79 22.10
CA GLU A 120 -33.40 -2.91 21.17
C GLU A 120 -32.34 -1.87 21.55
N SER A 121 -31.13 -2.33 21.86
CA SER A 121 -30.03 -1.42 22.21
C SER A 121 -29.26 -0.97 20.96
N LEU A 122 -28.98 0.32 20.85
CA LEU A 122 -28.13 0.89 19.81
C LEU A 122 -26.65 0.71 20.23
N ALA A 123 -25.83 0.20 19.31
CA ALA A 123 -24.39 0.27 19.42
C ALA A 123 -23.81 1.19 18.34
N LEU A 124 -23.04 2.19 18.77
CA LEU A 124 -22.33 3.09 17.87
C LEU A 124 -20.88 2.63 17.74
N ILE A 125 -20.44 2.40 16.51
CA ILE A 125 -19.03 2.22 16.18
C ILE A 125 -18.51 3.58 15.72
N LEU A 126 -17.75 4.28 16.57
CA LEU A 126 -17.14 5.57 16.25
C LEU A 126 -15.70 5.33 15.77
N GLN A 127 -15.48 5.38 14.46
CA GLN A 127 -14.14 5.27 13.88
C GLN A 127 -13.48 6.65 13.80
N ILE A 128 -12.44 6.89 14.58
CA ILE A 128 -11.60 8.10 14.55
C ILE A 128 -10.39 7.81 13.67
N ASP A 129 -10.45 8.27 12.42
CA ASP A 129 -9.43 8.04 11.41
C ASP A 129 -8.33 9.10 11.43
N GLU A 130 -7.12 8.67 11.08
CA GLU A 130 -5.91 9.50 11.08
C GLU A 130 -5.63 10.13 12.46
N PHE A 131 -5.87 9.36 13.53
CA PHE A 131 -5.85 9.82 14.92
C PHE A 131 -4.52 10.48 15.32
N GLN A 132 -3.42 10.03 14.71
CA GLN A 132 -2.05 10.47 14.93
C GLN A 132 -1.81 11.93 14.51
N ASN A 133 -2.67 12.49 13.66
CA ASN A 133 -2.52 13.87 13.19
C ASN A 133 -2.96 14.92 14.21
N ALA A 134 -3.56 14.52 15.34
CA ALA A 134 -4.01 15.42 16.40
C ALA A 134 -4.13 14.73 17.76
N ASN A 135 -3.03 14.17 18.28
CA ASN A 135 -2.99 13.36 19.52
C ASN A 135 -3.76 13.98 20.70
N TYR A 136 -3.55 15.27 20.99
CA TYR A 136 -4.29 15.98 22.05
C TYR A 136 -5.82 15.88 21.86
N TRP A 137 -6.31 16.14 20.66
CA TRP A 137 -7.74 16.15 20.38
C TRP A 137 -8.34 14.75 20.35
N THR A 138 -7.61 13.77 19.82
CA THR A 138 -7.97 12.35 19.88
C THR A 138 -8.22 11.93 21.34
N VAL A 139 -7.30 12.30 22.25
CA VAL A 139 -7.43 12.02 23.69
C VAL A 139 -8.67 12.68 24.30
N ILE A 140 -8.95 13.93 23.95
CA ILE A 140 -10.15 14.64 24.42
C ILE A 140 -11.42 13.97 23.89
N LEU A 141 -11.48 13.56 22.63
CA LEU A 141 -12.62 12.84 22.05
C LEU A 141 -12.86 11.50 22.76
N LEU A 142 -11.81 10.71 23.00
CA LEU A 142 -11.93 9.46 23.75
C LEU A 142 -12.44 9.68 25.19
N ARG A 143 -12.00 10.75 25.87
CA ARG A 143 -12.52 11.13 27.19
C ARG A 143 -14.00 11.49 27.17
N ILE A 144 -14.49 12.09 26.08
CA ILE A 144 -15.92 12.42 25.91
C ILE A 144 -16.71 11.14 25.64
N ILE A 145 -16.23 10.27 24.74
CA ILE A 145 -16.87 9.00 24.42
C ILE A 145 -17.02 8.12 25.67
N SER A 146 -16.04 8.13 26.58
CA SER A 146 -16.11 7.34 27.81
C SER A 146 -17.23 7.78 28.74
N SER A 147 -17.58 9.08 28.71
CA SER A 147 -18.69 9.62 29.48
C SER A 147 -20.06 9.22 28.93
N PHE A 148 -20.16 8.90 27.64
CA PHE A 148 -21.40 8.44 27.01
C PHE A 148 -21.74 6.99 27.34
N LEU A 149 -20.73 6.12 27.50
CA LEU A 149 -20.91 4.71 27.90
C LEU A 149 -21.65 4.55 29.23
N LEU A 150 -21.54 5.53 30.14
CA LEU A 150 -22.25 5.54 31.43
C LEU A 150 -23.76 5.80 31.30
N LYS A 151 -24.27 6.14 30.11
CA LYS A 151 -25.68 6.50 29.85
C LYS A 151 -26.51 5.41 29.15
N GLY A 152 -25.98 4.18 29.00
CA GLY A 152 -26.76 3.04 28.49
C GLY A 152 -26.73 2.83 26.95
N THR A 153 -25.84 3.51 26.23
CA THR A 153 -25.50 3.19 24.82
C THR A 153 -24.14 2.51 24.77
N LEU A 154 -24.01 1.41 24.02
CA LEU A 154 -22.70 0.80 23.78
C LEU A 154 -21.98 1.63 22.70
N ILE A 155 -20.87 2.28 23.05
CA ILE A 155 -20.01 2.94 22.06
C ILE A 155 -18.67 2.21 21.96
N ILE A 156 -18.33 1.80 20.75
CA ILE A 156 -17.04 1.19 20.40
C ILE A 156 -16.24 2.25 19.64
N ALA A 157 -15.21 2.80 20.27
CA ALA A 157 -14.28 3.71 19.61
C ALA A 157 -13.19 2.89 18.88
N ILE A 158 -12.98 3.17 17.60
CA ILE A 158 -11.91 2.56 16.79
C ILE A 158 -11.01 3.69 16.31
N CYS A 159 -9.78 3.76 16.82
CA CYS A 159 -8.79 4.67 16.27
C CYS A 159 -8.07 4.00 15.11
N THR A 160 -8.21 4.54 13.90
CA THR A 160 -7.50 4.06 12.71
C THR A 160 -6.41 5.05 12.33
N GLY A 161 -5.25 4.54 11.90
CA GLY A 161 -4.10 5.35 11.56
C GLY A 161 -2.92 4.48 11.15
N THR A 162 -1.97 5.06 10.43
CA THR A 162 -0.79 4.37 9.92
C THR A 162 0.33 4.26 10.95
N ALA A 163 0.24 4.97 12.08
CA ALA A 163 1.26 4.98 13.15
C ALA A 163 0.78 4.35 14.48
N PRO A 164 0.63 3.02 14.58
CA PRO A 164 0.25 2.34 15.82
C PRO A 164 1.20 2.63 16.99
N SER A 165 2.47 2.95 16.73
CA SER A 165 3.45 3.32 17.76
C SER A 165 3.07 4.60 18.52
N GLN A 166 2.27 5.49 17.95
CA GLN A 166 1.76 6.68 18.64
C GLN A 166 0.57 6.37 19.56
N ILE A 167 0.02 5.15 19.52
CA ILE A 167 -0.92 4.66 20.55
C ILE A 167 -0.20 4.48 21.89
N VAL A 168 1.13 4.24 21.89
CA VAL A 168 1.91 4.16 23.13
C VAL A 168 1.92 5.51 23.86
N GLU A 169 1.89 6.64 23.14
CA GLU A 169 1.69 7.98 23.71
C GLU A 169 0.25 8.20 24.25
N LEU A 170 -0.71 7.38 23.81
CA LEU A 170 -2.08 7.31 24.33
C LEU A 170 -2.20 6.38 25.56
N GLY A 171 -1.14 5.67 25.95
CA GLY A 171 -0.99 5.09 27.27
C GLY A 171 -1.03 3.57 27.34
N ASP A 172 -0.11 2.90 26.67
CA ASP A 172 0.25 1.52 27.01
C ASP A 172 1.51 1.49 27.91
N ASP A 173 1.39 0.70 28.97
CA ASP A 173 2.33 0.45 30.06
C ASP A 173 2.50 1.55 31.16
N GLN A 174 1.72 1.35 32.22
CA GLN A 174 1.96 1.74 33.62
C GLN A 174 2.11 3.21 34.03
N SER A 175 2.03 4.22 33.17
CA SER A 175 2.13 5.62 33.69
C SER A 175 1.43 6.77 32.95
N TYR A 176 0.67 6.56 31.87
CA TYR A 176 0.16 7.69 31.08
C TYR A 176 -1.38 7.86 31.17
N LYS A 177 -1.81 9.02 31.69
CA LYS A 177 -3.21 9.32 32.05
C LYS A 177 -4.04 9.89 30.88
N ILE A 178 -4.28 9.09 29.84
CA ILE A 178 -5.71 8.91 29.53
C ILE A 178 -6.25 8.17 30.75
N SER A 179 -7.47 8.41 31.21
CA SER A 179 -8.09 7.44 32.13
C SER A 179 -8.36 6.13 31.37
N ALA A 180 -7.34 5.52 30.74
CA ALA A 180 -7.37 4.23 30.08
C ALA A 180 -7.66 3.10 31.09
N SER A 181 -7.69 3.39 32.39
CA SER A 181 -8.41 2.54 33.36
C SER A 181 -9.88 2.31 32.99
N GLN A 182 -10.47 3.11 32.09
CA GLN A 182 -11.83 2.95 31.56
C GLN A 182 -11.90 2.20 30.22
N TYR A 183 -10.77 2.00 29.52
CA TYR A 183 -10.72 1.36 28.20
C TYR A 183 -9.76 0.18 28.19
N LYS A 184 -10.25 -0.99 27.80
CA LYS A 184 -9.37 -2.07 27.37
C LYS A 184 -8.98 -1.78 25.92
N THR A 185 -7.74 -1.41 25.69
CA THR A 185 -7.16 -1.20 24.34
C THR A 185 -6.75 -2.54 23.74
N ILE A 186 -6.98 -2.70 22.45
CA ILE A 186 -6.52 -3.84 21.66
C ILE A 186 -6.00 -3.29 20.35
N ASN A 187 -4.76 -3.62 20.03
CA ASN A 187 -4.14 -3.22 18.78
C ASN A 187 -4.48 -4.25 17.71
N LEU A 188 -5.26 -3.83 16.73
CA LEU A 188 -5.55 -4.62 15.53
C LEU A 188 -4.64 -4.16 14.41
N TYR A 189 -3.73 -5.05 13.99
CA TYR A 189 -2.91 -4.81 12.82
C TYR A 189 -3.66 -5.33 11.60
N LEU A 190 -4.25 -4.41 10.83
CA LEU A 190 -4.85 -4.76 9.56
C LEU A 190 -3.75 -5.10 8.57
N SER A 191 -3.62 -6.38 8.27
CA SER A 191 -2.72 -6.83 7.23
C SER A 191 -3.12 -6.22 5.88
N PRO A 192 -2.13 -5.98 5.01
CA PRO A 192 -2.33 -5.54 3.63
C PRO A 192 -3.36 -6.42 2.92
N LEU A 193 -4.07 -5.85 1.95
CA LEU A 193 -4.98 -6.66 1.15
C LEU A 193 -4.15 -7.60 0.28
N ASP A 194 -4.44 -8.89 0.37
CA ASP A 194 -3.94 -9.83 -0.61
C ASP A 194 -4.62 -9.62 -1.97
N PHE A 195 -4.24 -10.43 -2.97
CA PHE A 195 -4.80 -10.29 -4.32
C PHE A 195 -6.32 -10.47 -4.37
N GLU A 196 -6.85 -11.47 -3.67
CA GLU A 196 -8.28 -11.80 -3.69
C GLU A 196 -9.08 -10.77 -2.91
N ASP A 197 -8.56 -10.34 -1.75
CA ASP A 197 -9.08 -9.22 -0.98
C ASP A 197 -9.14 -7.92 -1.82
N SER A 198 -8.14 -7.72 -2.67
CA SER A 198 -8.04 -6.54 -3.54
C SER A 198 -9.02 -6.58 -4.70
N ILE A 199 -9.24 -7.75 -5.32
CA ILE A 199 -10.30 -7.97 -6.33
C ILE A 199 -11.66 -7.64 -5.72
N GLN A 200 -12.00 -8.27 -4.59
CA GLN A 200 -13.30 -8.07 -3.96
C GLN A 200 -13.53 -6.61 -3.57
N LEU A 201 -12.50 -5.92 -3.09
CA LEU A 201 -12.62 -4.50 -2.77
C LEU A 201 -12.81 -3.64 -4.02
N PHE A 202 -12.07 -3.94 -5.09
CA PHE A 202 -12.17 -3.24 -6.35
C PHE A 202 -13.57 -3.39 -6.96
N ASP A 203 -14.10 -4.61 -7.01
CA ASP A 203 -15.46 -4.87 -7.51
C ASP A 203 -16.51 -4.13 -6.70
N ARG A 204 -16.42 -4.16 -5.37
CA ARG A 204 -17.33 -3.41 -4.48
C ARG A 204 -17.27 -1.91 -4.72
N PHE A 205 -16.09 -1.34 -4.98
CA PHE A 205 -15.99 0.09 -5.29
C PHE A 205 -16.63 0.40 -6.64
N ILE A 206 -16.37 -0.41 -7.66
CA ILE A 206 -17.00 -0.20 -8.96
C ILE A 206 -18.52 -0.34 -8.82
N GLU A 207 -19.03 -1.43 -8.22
CA GLU A 207 -20.45 -1.64 -7.92
C GLU A 207 -21.07 -0.43 -7.20
N HIS A 208 -20.42 0.05 -6.14
CA HIS A 208 -20.90 1.17 -5.35
C HIS A 208 -21.05 2.45 -6.17
N PHE A 209 -20.15 2.68 -7.12
CA PHE A 209 -20.15 3.91 -7.90
C PHE A 209 -20.85 3.81 -9.27
N SER A 210 -21.00 2.62 -9.85
CA SER A 210 -21.63 2.38 -11.16
C SER A 210 -23.00 1.68 -11.10
N ASN A 211 -23.35 1.04 -9.98
CA ASN A 211 -24.47 0.09 -9.86
C ASN A 211 -24.38 -1.12 -10.82
N GLU A 212 -23.20 -1.46 -11.34
CA GLU A 212 -22.97 -2.65 -12.17
C GLU A 212 -22.31 -3.76 -11.35
N SER A 213 -22.86 -4.97 -11.40
CA SER A 213 -22.48 -6.09 -10.52
C SER A 213 -21.79 -7.27 -11.22
N ASN A 214 -21.26 -7.10 -12.43
CA ASN A 214 -20.60 -8.20 -13.15
C ASN A 214 -19.43 -7.69 -14.00
N PHE A 215 -18.21 -7.83 -13.47
CA PHE A 215 -16.99 -7.73 -14.26
C PHE A 215 -16.49 -9.12 -14.62
N ASN A 216 -15.81 -9.22 -15.76
CA ASN A 216 -15.21 -10.48 -16.16
C ASN A 216 -13.84 -10.61 -15.50
N ASP A 217 -13.79 -11.15 -14.28
CA ASP A 217 -12.57 -11.36 -13.48
C ASP A 217 -11.56 -12.31 -14.16
N SER A 218 -12.00 -13.03 -15.20
CA SER A 218 -11.12 -13.83 -16.06
C SER A 218 -10.34 -13.01 -17.10
N SER A 219 -10.66 -11.72 -17.26
CA SER A 219 -9.92 -10.82 -18.16
C SER A 219 -8.49 -10.61 -17.66
N LYS A 220 -7.51 -10.88 -18.53
CA LYS A 220 -6.08 -10.61 -18.24
C LYS A 220 -5.83 -9.14 -17.93
N ILE A 221 -6.52 -8.21 -18.62
CA ILE A 221 -6.38 -6.77 -18.41
C ILE A 221 -6.91 -6.38 -17.03
N TYR A 222 -8.07 -6.89 -16.64
CA TYR A 222 -8.65 -6.66 -15.32
C TYR A 222 -7.69 -7.11 -14.21
N ARG A 223 -7.17 -8.35 -14.29
CA ARG A 223 -6.22 -8.88 -13.30
C ARG A 223 -4.92 -8.07 -13.26
N SER A 224 -4.41 -7.64 -14.42
CA SER A 224 -3.22 -6.79 -14.50
C SER A 224 -3.44 -5.42 -13.85
N ILE A 225 -4.62 -4.81 -14.03
CA ILE A 225 -4.98 -3.56 -13.38
C ILE A 225 -4.93 -3.73 -11.87
N VAL A 226 -5.66 -4.73 -11.33
CA VAL A 226 -5.69 -4.99 -9.88
C VAL A 226 -4.29 -5.29 -9.36
N ASN A 227 -3.49 -6.11 -10.05
CA ASN A 227 -2.11 -6.41 -9.68
C ASN A 227 -1.21 -5.17 -9.58
N SER A 228 -1.48 -4.14 -10.39
CA SER A 228 -0.68 -2.91 -10.42
C SER A 228 -0.99 -1.93 -9.28
N ILE A 229 -2.14 -2.08 -8.61
CA ILE A 229 -2.73 -1.08 -7.70
C ILE A 229 -3.14 -1.61 -6.32
N ARG A 230 -3.15 -2.93 -6.15
CA ARG A 230 -3.62 -3.68 -4.97
C ARG A 230 -2.94 -3.28 -3.67
N GLU A 231 -3.30 -3.96 -2.57
CA GLU A 231 -2.72 -3.83 -1.23
C GLU A 231 -3.09 -2.54 -0.49
N ILE A 232 -3.12 -1.39 -1.18
CA ILE A 232 -3.49 -0.09 -0.61
C ILE A 232 -4.92 0.30 -1.06
N PRO A 233 -5.92 0.25 -0.15
CA PRO A 233 -7.33 0.52 -0.47
C PRO A 233 -7.59 1.88 -1.11
N SER A 234 -6.85 2.91 -0.69
CA SER A 234 -7.03 4.27 -1.19
C SER A 234 -6.64 4.40 -2.67
N ILE A 235 -5.68 3.60 -3.14
CA ILE A 235 -5.26 3.56 -4.54
C ILE A 235 -6.32 2.80 -5.35
N ILE A 236 -6.84 1.69 -4.83
CA ILE A 236 -7.92 0.91 -5.44
C ILE A 236 -9.18 1.78 -5.63
N GLU A 237 -9.53 2.61 -4.64
CA GLU A 237 -10.65 3.56 -4.77
C GLU A 237 -10.42 4.60 -5.88
N ILE A 238 -9.22 5.20 -5.94
CA ILE A 238 -8.87 6.20 -6.96
C ILE A 238 -8.93 5.58 -8.35
N ALA A 239 -8.36 4.39 -8.52
CA ALA A 239 -8.44 3.62 -9.75
C ALA A 239 -9.89 3.39 -10.18
N SER A 240 -10.76 3.00 -9.24
CA SER A 240 -12.18 2.76 -9.51
C SER A 240 -12.88 4.03 -10.01
N ARG A 241 -12.61 5.18 -9.39
CA ARG A 241 -13.14 6.49 -9.81
C ARG A 241 -12.68 6.89 -11.21
N ILE A 242 -11.43 6.62 -11.57
CA ILE A 242 -10.88 6.93 -12.90
C ILE A 242 -11.54 6.07 -13.97
N ILE A 243 -11.73 4.78 -13.72
CA ILE A 243 -12.41 3.88 -14.67
C ILE A 243 -13.81 4.38 -14.99
N LEU A 244 -14.56 4.85 -13.98
CA LEU A 244 -15.88 5.43 -14.19
C LEU A 244 -15.83 6.73 -14.98
N SER A 245 -14.83 7.57 -14.72
CA SER A 245 -14.62 8.82 -15.47
C SER A 245 -14.30 8.52 -16.94
N MET A 246 -13.49 7.50 -17.21
CA MET A 246 -13.21 7.03 -18.57
C MET A 246 -14.47 6.50 -19.24
N LYS A 247 -15.28 5.70 -18.51
CA LYS A 247 -16.53 5.14 -19.03
C LYS A 247 -17.52 6.24 -19.41
N LYS A 248 -17.62 7.30 -18.60
CA LYS A 248 -18.41 8.52 -18.91
C LYS A 248 -17.93 9.24 -20.18
N ALA A 249 -16.66 9.08 -20.55
CA ALA A 249 -16.07 9.60 -21.78
C ALA A 249 -16.10 8.57 -22.94
N ASN A 250 -16.89 7.49 -22.82
CA ASN A 250 -16.96 6.39 -23.78
C ASN A 250 -15.62 5.66 -24.02
N LEU A 251 -14.78 5.57 -22.98
CA LEU A 251 -13.55 4.76 -22.98
C LEU A 251 -13.66 3.67 -21.93
N ASP A 252 -13.40 2.41 -22.29
CA ASP A 252 -13.39 1.29 -21.36
C ASP A 252 -11.95 0.82 -21.10
N ALA A 253 -11.51 0.94 -19.85
CA ALA A 253 -10.17 0.53 -19.42
C ALA A 253 -9.93 -0.98 -19.60
N PHE A 254 -10.99 -1.78 -19.65
CA PHE A 254 -10.92 -3.24 -19.77
C PHE A 254 -11.01 -3.76 -21.21
N GLU A 255 -11.26 -2.87 -22.18
CA GLU A 255 -11.50 -3.24 -23.58
C GLU A 255 -10.24 -3.83 -24.25
N ASN A 256 -9.11 -3.15 -24.10
CA ASN A 256 -7.83 -3.53 -24.72
C ASN A 256 -6.64 -2.87 -23.99
N PHE A 257 -5.41 -3.29 -24.32
CA PHE A 257 -4.20 -2.78 -23.69
C PHE A 257 -3.91 -1.29 -23.98
N GLU A 258 -4.40 -0.73 -25.08
CA GLU A 258 -4.25 0.70 -25.38
C GLU A 258 -5.10 1.54 -24.42
N SER A 259 -6.37 1.18 -24.25
CA SER A 259 -7.27 1.79 -23.27
C SER A 259 -6.75 1.63 -21.82
N ALA A 260 -6.21 0.46 -21.48
CA ALA A 260 -5.58 0.24 -20.18
C ALA A 260 -4.36 1.15 -19.94
N ASN A 261 -3.54 1.40 -20.98
CA ASN A 261 -2.42 2.36 -20.87
C ASN A 261 -2.88 3.81 -20.68
N VAL A 262 -4.02 4.20 -21.27
CA VAL A 262 -4.64 5.51 -20.99
C VAL A 262 -5.09 5.59 -19.53
N PHE A 263 -5.72 4.53 -19.01
CA PHE A 263 -6.05 4.40 -17.60
C PHE A 263 -4.81 4.54 -16.70
N TRP A 264 -3.72 3.83 -17.04
CA TRP A 264 -2.45 3.90 -16.29
C TRP A 264 -1.94 5.33 -16.14
N ARG A 265 -1.96 6.10 -17.22
CA ARG A 265 -1.52 7.49 -17.22
C ARG A 265 -2.38 8.34 -16.27
N PHE A 266 -3.70 8.26 -16.39
CA PHE A 266 -4.61 9.01 -15.51
C PHE A 266 -4.46 8.61 -14.05
N LEU A 267 -4.26 7.32 -13.78
CA LEU A 267 -4.01 6.82 -12.44
C LEU A 267 -2.73 7.41 -11.87
N ARG A 268 -1.62 7.34 -12.62
CA ARG A 268 -0.33 7.90 -12.16
C ARG A 268 -0.45 9.38 -11.83
N ASP A 269 -1.15 10.15 -12.67
CA ASP A 269 -1.34 11.58 -12.44
C ASP A 269 -2.17 11.86 -11.17
N ALA A 270 -3.26 11.10 -10.96
CA ALA A 270 -4.09 11.23 -9.76
C ALA A 270 -3.34 10.83 -8.47
N ILE A 271 -2.55 9.76 -8.52
CA ILE A 271 -1.75 9.30 -7.37
C ILE A 271 -0.59 10.26 -7.10
N LYS A 272 0.05 10.86 -8.12
CA LYS A 272 1.05 11.94 -7.93
C LYS A 272 0.45 13.18 -7.26
N ALA A 273 -0.80 13.51 -7.58
CA ALA A 273 -1.50 14.62 -6.94
C ALA A 273 -1.82 14.33 -5.47
N LYS A 274 -2.07 13.06 -5.12
CA LYS A 274 -2.35 12.62 -3.74
C LYS A 274 -1.08 12.44 -2.89
N TYR A 275 -0.04 11.86 -3.47
CA TYR A 275 1.22 11.54 -2.79
C TYR A 275 2.35 12.31 -3.45
N THR A 276 2.55 13.55 -3.00
CA THR A 276 3.52 14.46 -3.62
C THR A 276 4.94 14.07 -3.28
N GLU A 277 5.91 14.56 -4.06
CA GLU A 277 7.34 14.40 -3.77
C GLU A 277 7.68 14.83 -2.33
N VAL A 278 7.07 15.91 -1.84
CA VAL A 278 7.25 16.39 -0.47
C VAL A 278 6.80 15.37 0.56
N ASP A 279 5.69 14.65 0.31
CA ASP A 279 5.19 13.62 1.23
C ASP A 279 6.16 12.43 1.28
N TRP A 280 6.72 12.03 0.14
CA TRP A 280 7.77 11.01 0.07
C TRP A 280 9.01 11.41 0.86
N PHE A 281 9.51 12.65 0.70
CA PHE A 281 10.72 13.10 1.42
C PHE A 281 10.48 13.37 2.91
N LYS A 282 9.27 13.80 3.32
CA LYS A 282 8.91 13.89 4.74
C LYS A 282 9.01 12.53 5.43
N CYS A 283 8.61 11.48 4.74
CA CYS A 283 8.63 10.12 5.28
C CYS A 283 10.01 9.49 5.18
N LEU A 284 10.70 9.66 4.04
CA LEU A 284 11.95 8.96 3.73
C LEU A 284 13.22 9.66 4.19
N GLN A 285 13.13 10.95 4.50
CA GLN A 285 14.19 11.85 4.99
C GLN A 285 15.38 12.05 4.04
N SER A 286 15.77 11.05 3.24
CA SER A 286 16.87 11.10 2.28
C SER A 286 16.64 10.16 1.10
N GLU A 287 17.20 10.50 -0.07
CA GLU A 287 17.18 9.66 -1.28
C GLU A 287 17.83 8.28 -1.05
N GLU A 288 18.87 8.21 -0.21
CA GLU A 288 19.54 6.95 0.11
C GLU A 288 18.61 5.94 0.78
N ASN A 289 17.77 6.41 1.73
CA ASN A 289 16.76 5.57 2.37
C ASN A 289 15.73 5.06 1.36
N ILE A 290 15.37 5.90 0.38
CA ILE A 290 14.45 5.50 -0.69
C ILE A 290 15.05 4.38 -1.52
N LEU A 291 16.31 4.51 -1.93
CA LEU A 291 17.00 3.48 -2.72
C LEU A 291 17.15 2.17 -1.93
N LYS A 292 17.46 2.25 -0.63
CA LYS A 292 17.50 1.07 0.27
C LYS A 292 16.14 0.40 0.38
N LEU A 293 15.08 1.18 0.54
CA LEU A 293 13.72 0.65 0.63
C LEU A 293 13.27 0.02 -0.69
N LEU A 294 13.52 0.69 -1.83
CA LEU A 294 13.27 0.14 -3.16
C LEU A 294 14.04 -1.17 -3.38
N PHE A 295 15.29 -1.24 -2.92
CA PHE A 295 16.07 -2.48 -2.97
C PHE A 295 15.39 -3.58 -2.16
N TYR A 296 14.97 -3.30 -0.93
CA TYR A 296 14.34 -4.29 -0.05
C TYR A 296 12.99 -4.78 -0.59
N ILE A 297 12.18 -3.89 -1.17
CA ILE A 297 10.92 -4.23 -1.84
C ILE A 297 11.22 -5.12 -3.06
N HIS A 298 12.19 -4.73 -3.89
CA HIS A 298 12.52 -5.42 -5.13
C HIS A 298 13.03 -6.85 -4.90
N ILE A 299 13.92 -7.05 -3.92
CA ILE A 299 14.45 -8.39 -3.58
C ILE A 299 13.60 -9.14 -2.55
N GLN A 300 12.53 -8.52 -2.04
CA GLN A 300 11.66 -9.06 -0.98
C GLN A 300 12.43 -9.43 0.30
N LYS A 301 13.33 -8.55 0.73
CA LYS A 301 14.19 -8.79 1.89
C LYS A 301 13.34 -8.92 3.16
N PRO A 302 13.45 -10.03 3.93
CA PRO A 302 12.83 -10.11 5.25
C PRO A 302 13.53 -9.19 6.25
N VAL A 303 12.80 -8.22 6.79
CA VAL A 303 13.26 -7.17 7.71
C VAL A 303 12.55 -7.23 9.06
N LYS A 304 13.10 -6.55 10.07
CA LYS A 304 12.38 -6.25 11.31
C LYS A 304 11.85 -4.82 11.30
N LYS A 305 10.78 -4.55 12.06
CA LYS A 305 10.21 -3.19 12.18
C LYS A 305 11.20 -2.17 12.74
N ASP A 306 12.03 -2.59 13.69
CA ASP A 306 13.08 -1.80 14.33
C ASP A 306 14.40 -1.77 13.55
N GLU A 307 14.48 -2.43 12.39
CA GLU A 307 15.66 -2.38 11.52
C GLU A 307 15.86 -0.94 11.03
N LYS A 308 17.06 -0.41 11.27
CA LYS A 308 17.43 0.96 10.89
C LYS A 308 17.89 1.01 9.43
N LEU A 309 17.36 1.96 8.65
CA LEU A 309 17.90 2.27 7.32
C LEU A 309 19.07 3.26 7.39
N ASP A 310 19.05 4.14 8.39
CA ASP A 310 20.09 5.11 8.72
C ASP A 310 20.22 5.34 10.25
N SER A 311 20.86 6.42 10.68
CA SER A 311 21.02 6.72 12.11
C SER A 311 19.70 6.96 12.85
N SER A 312 18.66 7.47 12.18
CA SER A 312 17.46 8.06 12.77
C SER A 312 16.15 7.40 12.37
N THR A 313 16.13 6.58 11.32
CA THR A 313 14.90 6.10 10.68
C THR A 313 14.86 4.58 10.61
N THR A 314 13.71 4.02 10.99
CA THR A 314 13.43 2.58 11.02
C THR A 314 12.49 2.17 9.89
N ILE A 315 12.45 0.86 9.61
CA ILE A 315 11.47 0.30 8.66
C ILE A 315 10.02 0.63 9.08
N GLN A 316 9.74 0.63 10.38
CA GLN A 316 8.42 0.98 10.90
C GLN A 316 8.03 2.41 10.55
N ASP A 317 8.95 3.37 10.61
CA ASP A 317 8.66 4.76 10.27
C ASP A 317 8.15 4.89 8.84
N PHE A 318 8.67 4.07 7.91
CA PHE A 318 8.16 4.06 6.53
C PHE A 318 6.80 3.38 6.39
N GLU A 319 6.52 2.29 7.13
CA GLU A 319 5.16 1.73 7.20
C GLU A 319 4.16 2.79 7.66
N THR A 320 4.56 3.64 8.62
CA THR A 320 3.69 4.72 9.12
C THR A 320 3.37 5.82 8.11
N SER A 321 4.08 5.89 6.98
CA SER A 321 3.72 6.79 5.89
C SER A 321 2.47 6.36 5.13
N GLY A 322 2.09 5.09 5.20
CA GLY A 322 1.05 4.50 4.36
C GLY A 322 1.45 4.35 2.88
N LEU A 323 2.71 4.62 2.52
CA LEU A 323 3.26 4.48 1.17
C LEU A 323 3.85 3.10 0.90
N ILE A 324 4.20 2.39 1.98
CA ILE A 324 4.60 0.99 1.96
C ILE A 324 3.82 0.25 3.04
N PHE A 325 3.87 -1.06 2.98
CA PHE A 325 3.35 -1.89 4.05
C PHE A 325 4.29 -3.06 4.33
N LEU A 326 4.10 -3.67 5.49
CA LEU A 326 4.88 -4.81 5.96
C LEU A 326 4.00 -6.06 5.98
N GLU A 327 4.28 -7.00 5.08
CA GLU A 327 3.64 -8.32 5.07
C GLU A 327 4.35 -9.23 6.08
N GLN A 328 3.63 -9.82 7.03
CA GLN A 328 4.24 -10.70 8.01
C GLN A 328 4.73 -12.00 7.35
N PHE A 329 5.99 -12.36 7.63
CA PHE A 329 6.64 -13.58 7.16
C PHE A 329 7.45 -14.19 8.32
N ASP A 330 6.91 -15.25 8.93
CA ASP A 330 7.40 -15.83 10.18
C ASP A 330 7.51 -14.75 11.30
N ASN A 331 8.71 -14.57 11.85
CA ASN A 331 9.05 -13.57 12.87
C ASN A 331 9.62 -12.28 12.26
N ARG A 332 9.46 -12.08 10.94
CA ARG A 332 9.96 -10.92 10.18
C ARG A 332 8.84 -10.38 9.29
N PHE A 333 9.18 -9.36 8.51
CA PHE A 333 8.27 -8.72 7.58
C PHE A 333 8.90 -8.54 6.20
N ILE A 334 8.10 -8.56 5.15
CA ILE A 334 8.52 -8.22 3.79
C ILE A 334 7.92 -6.85 3.45
N PRO A 335 8.76 -5.85 3.12
CA PRO A 335 8.27 -4.55 2.70
C PRO A 335 7.73 -4.62 1.27
N ARG A 336 6.62 -3.95 1.03
CA ARG A 336 5.88 -4.01 -0.23
C ARG A 336 5.32 -2.65 -0.60
N ALA A 337 5.16 -2.43 -1.90
CA ALA A 337 4.52 -1.25 -2.45
C ALA A 337 3.83 -1.61 -3.78
N PRO A 338 2.65 -1.03 -4.08
CA PRO A 338 2.01 -1.18 -5.37
C PRO A 338 2.89 -0.63 -6.50
N LEU A 339 2.84 -1.27 -7.67
CA LEU A 339 3.65 -0.88 -8.83
C LEU A 339 3.44 0.59 -9.21
N VAL A 340 2.23 1.13 -9.05
CA VAL A 340 1.95 2.55 -9.34
C VAL A 340 2.75 3.49 -8.44
N LEU A 341 2.97 3.16 -7.17
CA LEU A 341 3.79 3.96 -6.27
C LEU A 341 5.27 3.88 -6.64
N VAL A 342 5.77 2.68 -6.95
CA VAL A 342 7.15 2.49 -7.45
C VAL A 342 7.37 3.31 -8.72
N SER A 343 6.42 3.28 -9.65
CA SER A 343 6.47 4.03 -10.91
C SER A 343 6.49 5.54 -10.70
N ILE A 344 5.80 6.05 -9.69
CA ILE A 344 5.79 7.49 -9.36
C ILE A 344 7.09 7.91 -8.67
N LEU A 345 7.60 7.06 -7.79
CA LEU A 345 8.84 7.29 -7.08
C LEU A 345 10.04 7.33 -8.02
N VAL A 346 10.10 6.43 -9.01
CA VAL A 346 11.11 6.46 -10.07
C VAL A 346 11.06 7.79 -10.84
N ASP A 347 9.86 8.30 -11.12
CA ASP A 347 9.72 9.58 -11.81
C ASP A 347 10.22 10.76 -10.97
N TYR A 348 9.84 10.83 -9.69
CA TYR A 348 10.28 11.91 -8.81
C TYR A 348 11.80 11.97 -8.67
N LEU A 349 12.42 10.80 -8.47
CA LEU A 349 13.86 10.68 -8.29
C LEU A 349 14.66 10.54 -9.59
N LYS A 350 13.98 10.55 -10.75
CA LYS A 350 14.59 10.38 -12.08
C LYS A 350 15.47 9.12 -12.19
N LEU A 351 15.04 8.01 -11.60
CA LEU A 351 15.78 6.73 -11.56
C LEU A 351 15.68 5.92 -12.87
N TYR A 352 15.55 6.60 -14.01
CA TYR A 352 15.38 5.99 -15.33
C TYR A 352 16.60 5.20 -15.80
N ASP A 353 17.76 5.49 -15.21
CA ASP A 353 18.99 4.76 -15.41
C ASP A 353 19.09 3.49 -14.55
N ILE A 354 18.11 3.23 -13.68
CA ILE A 354 17.95 1.98 -12.91
C ILE A 354 16.72 1.22 -13.43
N PHE A 355 15.57 1.89 -13.41
CA PHE A 355 14.26 1.35 -13.79
C PHE A 355 13.93 1.81 -15.21
N ASN A 356 14.12 0.92 -16.20
CA ASN A 356 13.68 1.18 -17.57
C ASN A 356 12.16 1.40 -17.60
N GLU A 357 11.69 2.31 -18.45
CA GLU A 357 10.27 2.56 -18.72
C GLU A 357 9.48 1.28 -19.02
N ASN A 358 10.10 0.30 -19.70
CA ASN A 358 9.50 -1.01 -19.96
C ASN A 358 9.15 -1.75 -18.66
N LEU A 359 9.97 -1.59 -17.60
CA LEU A 359 9.70 -2.19 -16.29
C LEU A 359 8.55 -1.50 -15.51
N LEU A 360 8.05 -0.37 -15.99
CA LEU A 360 7.02 0.41 -15.32
C LEU A 360 5.71 0.48 -16.13
N LYS A 361 5.63 -0.30 -17.23
CA LYS A 361 4.45 -0.44 -18.09
C LYS A 361 3.72 -1.76 -17.77
N PRO A 362 2.72 -1.74 -16.88
CA PRO A 362 2.07 -2.96 -16.41
C PRO A 362 1.34 -3.77 -17.49
N PHE A 363 0.93 -3.09 -18.56
CA PHE A 363 0.03 -3.59 -19.60
C PHE A 363 0.76 -4.02 -20.88
N GLU A 364 2.10 -4.02 -20.88
CA GLU A 364 2.87 -4.56 -22.00
C GLU A 364 2.88 -6.09 -21.95
N LEU A 365 2.59 -6.73 -23.09
CA LEU A 365 2.59 -8.19 -23.20
C LEU A 365 4.00 -8.72 -23.40
N LEU A 366 4.44 -9.61 -22.51
CA LEU A 366 5.69 -10.34 -22.68
C LEU A 366 5.48 -11.49 -23.67
N THR A 367 6.30 -11.54 -24.72
CA THR A 367 6.37 -12.63 -25.69
C THR A 367 7.61 -13.47 -25.40
N GLU A 368 7.75 -14.63 -26.05
CA GLU A 368 9.00 -15.40 -25.99
C GLU A 368 10.24 -14.58 -26.42
N GLU A 369 10.05 -13.57 -27.27
CA GLU A 369 11.13 -12.69 -27.72
C GLU A 369 11.46 -11.57 -26.70
N THR A 370 10.44 -10.99 -26.04
CA THR A 370 10.64 -9.86 -25.12
C THR A 370 10.87 -10.29 -23.67
N PHE A 371 10.40 -11.47 -23.26
CA PHE A 371 10.58 -11.99 -21.91
C PHE A 371 12.06 -12.07 -21.46
N PRO A 372 13.02 -12.55 -22.28
CA PRO A 372 14.41 -12.58 -21.86
C PRO A 372 15.01 -11.18 -21.67
N GLN A 373 14.53 -10.18 -22.43
CA GLN A 373 14.90 -8.78 -22.20
C GLN A 373 14.31 -8.29 -20.87
N PHE A 374 13.03 -8.58 -20.58
CA PHE A 374 12.42 -8.25 -19.30
C PHE A 374 13.22 -8.80 -18.11
N ILE A 375 13.61 -10.08 -18.14
CA ILE A 375 14.43 -10.70 -17.09
C ILE A 375 15.78 -9.98 -16.94
N LEU A 376 16.44 -9.65 -18.06
CA LEU A 376 17.70 -8.88 -18.02
C LEU A 376 17.52 -7.53 -17.31
N HIS A 377 16.42 -6.84 -17.56
CA HIS A 377 16.14 -5.56 -16.91
C HIS A 377 15.84 -5.73 -15.40
N MET A 378 15.19 -6.82 -14.99
CA MET A 378 15.02 -7.14 -13.57
C MET A 378 16.37 -7.37 -12.86
N HIS A 379 17.33 -8.01 -13.53
CA HIS A 379 18.70 -8.13 -13.01
C HIS A 379 19.33 -6.75 -12.89
N HIS A 380 19.22 -5.94 -13.95
CA HIS A 380 19.77 -4.59 -13.99
C HIS A 380 19.33 -3.73 -12.80
N VAL A 381 18.03 -3.75 -12.49
CA VAL A 381 17.48 -3.04 -11.32
C VAL A 381 18.14 -3.55 -10.03
N THR A 382 18.19 -4.88 -9.83
CA THR A 382 18.75 -5.49 -8.63
C THR A 382 20.20 -5.05 -8.41
N TYR A 383 21.05 -5.18 -9.43
CA TYR A 383 22.46 -4.80 -9.35
C TYR A 383 22.64 -3.30 -9.11
N SER A 384 21.92 -2.47 -9.85
CA SER A 384 22.04 -1.02 -9.76
C SER A 384 21.61 -0.51 -8.38
N LEU A 385 20.54 -1.08 -7.81
CA LEU A 385 20.11 -0.79 -6.45
C LEU A 385 21.11 -1.31 -5.41
N ALA A 386 21.61 -2.54 -5.56
CA ALA A 386 22.61 -3.10 -4.65
C ALA A 386 23.89 -2.26 -4.61
N PHE A 387 24.41 -1.86 -5.77
CA PHE A 387 25.57 -0.99 -5.90
C PHE A 387 25.36 0.37 -5.20
N ARG A 388 24.22 1.03 -5.45
CA ARG A 388 23.92 2.35 -4.86
C ARG A 388 23.64 2.31 -3.37
N THR A 389 23.16 1.18 -2.86
CA THR A 389 22.89 0.98 -1.43
C THR A 389 24.12 0.51 -0.66
N GLY A 390 25.26 0.33 -1.34
CA GLY A 390 26.53 -0.08 -0.72
C GLY A 390 26.62 -1.58 -0.40
N SER A 391 25.74 -2.40 -0.97
CA SER A 391 25.88 -3.86 -0.89
C SER A 391 27.16 -4.27 -1.61
N SER A 392 27.92 -5.22 -1.05
CA SER A 392 29.16 -5.71 -1.70
C SER A 392 28.90 -6.92 -2.59
N TYR A 393 27.89 -7.72 -2.26
CA TYR A 393 27.50 -8.91 -3.01
C TYR A 393 25.99 -9.02 -3.05
N ILE A 394 25.48 -9.67 -4.10
CA ILE A 394 24.11 -10.17 -4.18
C ILE A 394 24.15 -11.63 -4.62
N THR A 395 23.05 -12.34 -4.43
CA THR A 395 22.89 -13.73 -4.84
C THR A 395 21.89 -13.87 -5.99
N ILE A 396 21.87 -15.03 -6.64
CA ILE A 396 20.79 -15.36 -7.59
C ILE A 396 19.44 -15.39 -6.85
N HIS A 397 19.44 -15.82 -5.59
CA HIS A 397 18.25 -15.75 -4.75
C HIS A 397 17.72 -14.31 -4.63
N ASP A 398 18.58 -13.31 -4.43
CA ASP A 398 18.18 -11.90 -4.32
C ASP A 398 17.59 -11.36 -5.63
N ILE A 399 18.19 -11.71 -6.77
CA ILE A 399 17.75 -11.24 -8.10
C ILE A 399 16.32 -11.69 -8.42
N TYR A 400 15.95 -12.89 -7.99
CA TYR A 400 14.63 -13.46 -8.25
C TYR A 400 13.71 -13.42 -7.02
N GLY A 401 14.06 -12.65 -5.98
CA GLY A 401 13.26 -12.55 -4.75
C GLY A 401 12.92 -13.90 -4.13
N GLY A 402 13.84 -14.86 -4.20
CA GLY A 402 13.67 -16.24 -3.72
C GLY A 402 12.86 -17.19 -4.60
N CYS A 403 12.45 -16.76 -5.79
CA CYS A 403 11.68 -17.59 -6.73
C CYS A 403 12.55 -18.56 -7.54
N ALA A 404 13.87 -18.36 -7.57
CA ALA A 404 14.77 -19.14 -8.40
C ALA A 404 14.88 -20.59 -7.92
N ARG A 405 14.87 -21.53 -8.89
CA ARG A 405 15.09 -22.95 -8.62
C ARG A 405 16.48 -23.36 -9.04
N GLY A 406 17.20 -23.99 -8.13
CA GLY A 406 18.54 -24.47 -8.36
C GLY A 406 19.09 -25.13 -7.12
N SER A 407 20.29 -25.71 -7.24
CA SER A 407 21.04 -26.12 -6.06
C SER A 407 21.42 -24.90 -5.24
N ASN A 408 21.41 -24.99 -3.91
CA ASN A 408 21.88 -23.92 -3.01
C ASN A 408 23.25 -23.37 -3.41
N ARG A 409 24.16 -24.24 -3.87
CA ARG A 409 25.48 -23.82 -4.41
C ARG A 409 25.41 -22.75 -5.52
N VAL A 410 24.36 -22.80 -6.35
CA VAL A 410 24.14 -21.84 -7.45
C VAL A 410 23.31 -20.67 -6.96
N LEU A 411 22.25 -20.92 -6.20
CA LEU A 411 21.36 -19.88 -5.71
C LEU A 411 22.03 -18.91 -4.74
N ASP A 412 22.90 -19.43 -3.87
CA ASP A 412 23.64 -18.70 -2.84
C ASP A 412 25.05 -18.30 -3.33
N CYS A 413 25.29 -18.35 -4.65
CA CYS A 413 26.55 -17.90 -5.21
C CYS A 413 26.63 -16.37 -5.07
N ASP A 414 27.63 -15.89 -4.35
CA ASP A 414 27.93 -14.47 -4.24
C ASP A 414 28.32 -13.92 -5.60
N ILE A 415 27.68 -12.82 -5.98
CA ILE A 415 28.00 -12.05 -7.18
C ILE A 415 28.47 -10.67 -6.72
N ASP A 416 29.72 -10.35 -7.05
CA ASP A 416 30.35 -9.09 -6.68
C ASP A 416 29.66 -7.91 -7.36
N VAL A 417 29.17 -6.96 -6.56
CA VAL A 417 28.51 -5.74 -7.05
C VAL A 417 29.31 -4.48 -6.78
N ARG A 418 30.57 -4.60 -6.33
CA ARG A 418 31.46 -3.45 -6.05
C ARG A 418 31.84 -2.66 -7.30
N GLN A 419 31.53 -3.19 -8.48
CA GLN A 419 31.80 -2.54 -9.76
C GLN A 419 30.51 -2.41 -10.55
N GLN A 420 30.37 -1.29 -11.24
CA GLN A 420 29.23 -1.07 -12.12
C GLN A 420 29.26 -2.11 -13.25
N ILE A 421 28.20 -2.92 -13.34
CA ILE A 421 28.04 -3.91 -14.39
C ILE A 421 27.60 -3.23 -15.69
N GLU A 422 28.18 -3.66 -16.81
CA GLU A 422 27.75 -3.28 -18.15
C GLU A 422 26.84 -4.37 -18.75
N TYR A 423 25.84 -3.95 -19.51
CA TYR A 423 24.78 -4.82 -20.00
C TYR A 423 24.83 -4.96 -21.50
N TYR A 424 24.73 -6.20 -21.96
CA TYR A 424 24.91 -6.53 -23.35
C TYR A 424 23.98 -7.65 -23.81
N VAL A 425 23.56 -7.60 -25.08
CA VAL A 425 22.91 -8.72 -25.75
C VAL A 425 23.96 -9.46 -26.55
N ARG A 426 24.01 -10.80 -26.45
CA ARG A 426 24.92 -11.61 -27.26
C ARG A 426 24.63 -11.34 -28.73
N ALA A 427 25.68 -11.03 -29.49
CA ALA A 427 25.55 -10.90 -30.92
C ALA A 427 25.07 -12.22 -31.54
N SER A 428 24.13 -12.12 -32.49
CA SER A 428 23.88 -13.22 -33.43
C SER A 428 25.14 -13.46 -34.28
N LEU A 429 25.10 -14.44 -35.20
CA LEU A 429 26.19 -14.68 -36.15
C LEU A 429 26.75 -13.36 -36.69
N ILE A 430 28.05 -13.10 -36.52
CA ILE A 430 28.69 -11.87 -36.97
C ILE A 430 28.90 -11.97 -38.48
N PRO A 431 28.42 -11.01 -39.29
CA PRO A 431 28.74 -10.96 -40.71
C PRO A 431 30.26 -10.83 -40.89
N LYS A 432 30.88 -11.75 -41.63
CA LYS A 432 32.26 -11.60 -42.12
C LYS A 432 32.28 -10.82 -43.44
N THR A 433 31.22 -10.91 -44.25
CA THR A 433 30.94 -10.19 -45.52
C THR A 433 29.43 -10.18 -45.80
N GLU A 434 28.94 -9.52 -46.87
CA GLU A 434 27.51 -9.51 -47.27
C GLU A 434 26.86 -10.91 -47.38
N ASN A 435 27.65 -11.96 -47.62
CA ASN A 435 27.16 -13.33 -47.83
C ASN A 435 27.83 -14.38 -46.92
N SER A 436 28.55 -13.98 -45.87
CA SER A 436 29.16 -14.95 -44.94
C SER A 436 29.03 -14.54 -43.49
N PHE A 437 28.80 -15.54 -42.64
CA PHE A 437 28.58 -15.39 -41.20
C PHE A 437 29.64 -16.18 -40.43
N SER A 438 30.17 -15.59 -39.37
CA SER A 438 31.02 -16.27 -38.40
C SER A 438 30.30 -16.40 -37.07
N LYS A 439 30.52 -17.51 -36.37
CA LYS A 439 30.10 -17.69 -34.98
C LYS A 439 31.31 -17.37 -34.09
N PRO A 440 31.40 -16.18 -33.49
CA PRO A 440 32.56 -15.84 -32.66
C PRO A 440 32.41 -16.55 -31.30
N GLY A 441 33.55 -16.93 -30.71
CA GLY A 441 33.62 -17.50 -29.36
C GLY A 441 33.57 -19.05 -29.28
N LEU A 442 33.97 -19.79 -30.32
CA LEU A 442 34.24 -21.23 -30.18
C LEU A 442 35.73 -21.56 -29.94
N SER A 443 36.65 -20.65 -30.26
CA SER A 443 38.10 -20.84 -30.08
C SER A 443 38.64 -20.33 -28.75
N ASP A 444 38.11 -19.23 -28.22
CA ASP A 444 38.43 -18.69 -26.89
C ASP A 444 37.12 -18.40 -26.15
N ARG A 445 36.87 -19.14 -25.06
CA ARG A 445 35.63 -19.01 -24.27
C ARG A 445 35.64 -17.79 -23.34
N SER A 446 36.79 -17.14 -23.17
CA SER A 446 36.89 -15.91 -22.36
C SER A 446 36.34 -14.67 -23.08
N LYS A 447 36.25 -14.70 -24.41
CA LYS A 447 35.78 -13.56 -25.22
C LYS A 447 34.42 -13.83 -25.83
N LEU A 448 33.47 -12.93 -25.58
CA LEU A 448 32.12 -13.02 -26.11
C LEU A 448 31.76 -11.78 -26.94
N PRO A 449 31.26 -11.98 -28.18
CA PRO A 449 30.76 -10.90 -29.01
C PRO A 449 29.39 -10.41 -28.53
N VAL A 450 29.23 -9.09 -28.45
CA VAL A 450 28.02 -8.44 -27.96
C VAL A 450 27.59 -7.24 -28.81
N ILE A 451 26.30 -6.91 -28.74
CA ILE A 451 25.68 -5.76 -29.41
C ILE A 451 25.77 -4.54 -28.50
N VAL A 452 26.25 -3.41 -29.03
CA VAL A 452 26.24 -2.10 -28.35
C VAL A 452 25.02 -1.32 -28.83
N LEU A 453 23.97 -1.28 -28.01
CA LEU A 453 22.64 -0.71 -28.34
C LEU A 453 22.71 0.75 -28.84
N ASN A 454 23.63 1.56 -28.30
CA ASN A 454 23.68 3.01 -28.59
C ASN A 454 24.59 3.39 -29.77
N LYS A 455 25.28 2.43 -30.41
CA LYS A 455 26.27 2.73 -31.48
C LYS A 455 26.10 1.91 -32.76
N ASN A 456 25.04 1.09 -32.87
CA ASN A 456 24.85 0.16 -33.99
C ASN A 456 26.15 -0.58 -34.35
N GLY A 457 26.78 -1.21 -33.35
CA GLY A 457 28.09 -1.84 -33.50
C GLY A 457 28.27 -3.08 -32.63
N PHE A 458 29.29 -3.87 -32.97
CA PHE A 458 29.68 -5.07 -32.23
C PHE A 458 30.93 -4.78 -31.38
N LYS A 459 30.99 -5.36 -30.18
CA LYS A 459 32.17 -5.33 -29.30
C LYS A 459 32.46 -6.75 -28.83
N GLU A 460 33.73 -7.11 -28.65
CA GLU A 460 34.10 -8.30 -27.89
C GLU A 460 34.37 -7.91 -26.43
N ILE A 461 33.76 -8.63 -25.50
CA ILE A 461 33.96 -8.44 -24.07
C ILE A 461 34.62 -9.68 -23.46
N ASP A 462 35.43 -9.46 -22.43
CA ASP A 462 36.02 -10.53 -21.64
C ASP A 462 35.04 -10.94 -20.52
N VAL A 463 34.41 -12.09 -20.67
CA VAL A 463 33.42 -12.62 -19.71
C VAL A 463 34.03 -13.06 -18.39
N THR A 464 35.36 -13.13 -18.29
CA THR A 464 36.07 -13.44 -17.03
C THR A 464 36.26 -12.20 -16.14
N SER A 465 35.98 -11.01 -16.66
CA SER A 465 36.19 -9.76 -15.92
C SER A 465 35.13 -9.44 -14.87
N GLU A 466 34.14 -10.32 -14.65
CA GLU A 466 33.02 -10.21 -13.68
C GLU A 466 32.16 -8.93 -13.79
N LYS A 467 32.35 -8.14 -14.86
CA LYS A 467 31.71 -6.82 -15.07
C LYS A 467 30.49 -6.84 -16.00
N TYR A 468 30.03 -8.02 -16.44
CA TYR A 468 29.09 -8.10 -17.56
C TYR A 468 27.90 -9.02 -17.28
N LEU A 469 26.70 -8.53 -17.58
CA LEU A 469 25.52 -9.37 -17.78
C LEU A 469 25.21 -9.48 -19.28
N VAL A 470 25.17 -10.72 -19.78
CA VAL A 470 24.96 -10.99 -21.21
C VAL A 470 23.73 -11.84 -21.44
N LEU A 471 22.76 -11.28 -22.16
CA LEU A 471 21.58 -12.01 -22.58
C LEU A 471 21.91 -12.98 -23.73
N ILE A 472 21.72 -14.28 -23.50
CA ILE A 472 21.87 -15.34 -24.50
C ILE A 472 20.48 -15.89 -24.86
N ALA A 473 19.70 -15.13 -25.63
CA ALA A 473 18.38 -15.58 -26.07
C ALA A 473 18.48 -16.53 -27.28
N ARG A 474 17.73 -17.63 -27.27
CA ARG A 474 17.47 -18.43 -28.48
C ARG A 474 16.21 -17.87 -29.14
N ARG A 475 16.28 -17.45 -30.40
CA ARG A 475 15.09 -17.11 -31.18
C ARG A 475 14.26 -18.38 -31.44
N THR A 476 13.06 -18.44 -30.88
CA THR A 476 12.02 -19.40 -31.25
C THR A 476 11.12 -18.81 -32.34
N LYS A 477 10.41 -19.67 -33.07
CA LYS A 477 9.56 -19.27 -34.23
C LYS A 477 8.10 -18.96 -33.84
N SER A 478 7.72 -19.12 -32.58
CA SER A 478 6.41 -18.75 -32.05
C SER A 478 6.55 -17.51 -31.17
N ALA A 479 5.69 -16.51 -31.40
CA ALA A 479 5.66 -15.27 -30.63
C ALA A 479 4.35 -15.17 -29.85
N ASP A 480 3.90 -16.28 -29.25
CA ASP A 480 2.71 -16.26 -28.41
C ASP A 480 2.99 -15.41 -27.17
N ALA A 481 2.04 -14.54 -26.82
CA ALA A 481 2.12 -13.73 -25.62
C ALA A 481 1.98 -14.62 -24.39
N ILE A 482 2.98 -14.57 -23.52
CA ILE A 482 3.10 -15.40 -22.32
C ILE A 482 2.21 -14.81 -21.23
N THR A 483 2.40 -13.54 -20.89
CA THR A 483 1.68 -12.86 -19.80
C THR A 483 1.86 -11.34 -19.86
N PRO A 484 0.95 -10.53 -19.27
CA PRO A 484 1.20 -9.12 -19.01
C PRO A 484 2.37 -8.91 -18.03
N HIS A 485 3.04 -7.78 -18.19
CA HIS A 485 4.20 -7.39 -17.39
C HIS A 485 3.91 -7.30 -15.88
N ALA A 486 2.79 -6.68 -15.49
CA ALA A 486 2.37 -6.60 -14.10
C ALA A 486 2.18 -7.97 -13.45
N ASP A 487 1.64 -8.93 -14.19
CA ASP A 487 1.41 -10.29 -13.68
C ASP A 487 2.72 -11.07 -13.48
N GLU A 488 3.72 -10.82 -14.33
CA GLU A 488 5.04 -11.45 -14.18
C GLU A 488 5.89 -10.78 -13.10
N GLN A 489 5.91 -9.44 -13.05
CA GLN A 489 6.49 -8.70 -11.94
C GLN A 489 5.86 -9.11 -10.63
N TYR A 490 4.53 -9.21 -10.59
CA TYR A 490 3.85 -9.67 -9.40
C TYR A 490 4.22 -11.11 -9.07
N ARG A 491 4.25 -12.05 -10.01
CA ARG A 491 4.67 -13.43 -9.71
C ARG A 491 6.07 -13.51 -9.11
N ILE A 492 7.02 -12.73 -9.64
CA ILE A 492 8.36 -12.60 -9.07
C ILE A 492 8.27 -11.98 -7.67
N TRP A 493 7.46 -10.94 -7.49
CA TRP A 493 7.27 -10.24 -6.22
C TRP A 493 6.40 -10.98 -5.19
N ALA A 494 5.61 -12.00 -5.55
CA ALA A 494 4.62 -12.63 -4.67
C ALA A 494 5.07 -13.95 -4.04
N ALA A 495 6.08 -14.60 -4.63
CA ALA A 495 6.26 -16.03 -4.42
C ALA A 495 6.71 -16.40 -3.00
N SER A 496 7.15 -15.43 -2.20
CA SER A 496 7.49 -15.61 -0.80
C SER A 496 6.29 -15.83 0.11
N SER A 497 5.08 -15.33 -0.25
CA SER A 497 3.95 -15.30 0.69
C SER A 497 2.82 -16.30 0.43
N ARG A 498 2.89 -17.11 -0.63
CA ARG A 498 1.92 -18.19 -0.86
C ARG A 498 2.60 -19.45 -1.40
N GLN A 499 2.10 -20.61 -0.95
CA GLN A 499 2.23 -21.90 -1.64
C GLN A 499 1.56 -21.84 -3.04
N PHE A 500 1.96 -20.89 -3.90
CA PHE A 500 1.55 -20.90 -5.29
C PHE A 500 2.19 -22.12 -5.94
N ASP A 501 1.34 -22.88 -6.61
CA ASP A 501 1.58 -24.26 -7.03
C ASP A 501 2.96 -24.38 -7.69
N ARG A 502 3.82 -25.14 -7.01
CA ARG A 502 5.26 -25.28 -7.25
C ARG A 502 5.56 -26.02 -8.57
N LYS A 503 4.71 -25.96 -9.58
CA LYS A 503 4.83 -26.85 -10.75
C LYS A 503 5.45 -26.24 -12.00
N ASN A 504 5.47 -24.91 -12.20
CA ASN A 504 5.83 -24.37 -13.52
C ASN A 504 6.95 -23.31 -13.53
N TRP A 505 8.12 -23.64 -13.00
CA TRP A 505 9.35 -22.91 -13.32
C TRP A 505 10.43 -23.89 -13.78
N CYS A 506 10.79 -23.80 -15.07
CA CYS A 506 11.95 -24.39 -15.74
C CYS A 506 12.34 -23.48 -16.90
#